data_AF-A0A8C4IBL3-F1
#
_entry.id   AF-A0A8C4IBL3-F1
#
_cell.length_a   1.000
_cell.length_b   1.000
_cell.length_c   1.000
_cell.angle_alpha   90.00
_cell.angle_beta   90.00
_cell.angle_gamma   90.00
#
_symmetry.space_group_name_H-M   'P 1'
#
loop_
_entity.id
_entity.type
_entity.pdbx_description
1 polymer ?
#
loop_
_entity_poly.entity_id
_entity_poly.type
_entity_poly.pdbx_seq_one_letter_code
_entity_poly.pdbx_strand_id
1 'polypeptide(L)'
;MAQPDLPSDHDNSQENRKEKDPTQPGPTTLQRTRACFLKGVSYFSGDMKVFGKWMEKQFILLQLLDWVLRGAAQVMFVNNPLSGLIIFAGLILQNYWWALNGFVGTLFATISALILQQNRGAIAAGLYGYNGILVGLLMAVFSNKGDWYWWLLLPNIFMSMMCPIVSSALASINSRWDLPVFTLPFNILVCLHMVATGHYNHHFPQVHIQPRSELPNITWAEIDVAKLFMSVPVGIGQVYGCDNPWTGGIFIISLFISSPITCVHAVLGSAVGMVSGLALAAPFGDIYFGLWGYNCVLACIAIGGMFYALTWQVHLLAITCAFFCAYLGSAIANIMSTFGLPACTWPFCLSALTFLLLTTGTNKIFKLPLAKVTYPEKNLCFYWKLKRQEKVEKAEKEQKEREEQQRAAEKELILNEKEQLRLELERCIMNSCCSPLTNDQATKTFCD
;
A
#
# COMPACT_ATOMS: atom_id res chain seq x y z
N MET A 1 54.06 37.37 59.74
CA MET A 1 53.68 37.11 58.33
C MET A 1 52.24 37.55 58.17
N ALA A 2 52.08 38.60 57.36
CA ALA A 2 50.91 39.37 56.92
C ALA A 2 49.55 39.23 57.63
N GLN A 3 49.07 40.40 58.04
CA GLN A 3 47.80 40.76 58.66
C GLN A 3 46.79 41.18 57.52
N PRO A 4 45.65 41.85 57.79
CA PRO A 4 44.26 41.40 57.60
C PRO A 4 43.50 42.20 56.49
N ASP A 5 42.16 42.09 56.40
CA ASP A 5 41.19 43.22 56.26
C ASP A 5 39.77 42.79 55.75
N LEU A 6 38.73 43.20 56.51
CA LEU A 6 37.32 43.44 56.08
C LEU A 6 37.28 44.77 55.25
N PRO A 7 36.23 45.22 54.50
CA PRO A 7 34.78 45.09 54.75
C PRO A 7 33.83 45.15 53.48
N SER A 8 32.51 45.24 53.75
CA SER A 8 31.41 46.00 53.08
C SER A 8 31.27 46.06 51.53
N ASP A 9 30.07 45.82 50.99
CA ASP A 9 28.98 46.81 50.83
C ASP A 9 27.84 46.29 49.93
N HIS A 10 26.65 46.82 50.20
CA HIS A 10 25.42 46.73 49.42
C HIS A 10 25.60 47.24 47.98
N ASP A 11 24.94 46.62 46.98
CA ASP A 11 23.97 47.39 46.17
C ASP A 11 22.99 46.53 45.34
N ASN A 12 21.82 47.11 45.14
CA ASN A 12 20.62 46.65 44.46
C ASN A 12 20.81 46.40 42.96
N SER A 13 20.07 45.43 42.41
CA SER A 13 19.37 45.64 41.11
C SER A 13 18.34 44.54 40.81
N GLN A 14 17.07 44.92 40.96
CA GLN A 14 15.91 44.55 40.14
C GLN A 14 15.94 43.17 39.43
N GLU A 15 15.25 42.22 40.05
CA GLU A 15 14.78 40.99 39.40
C GLU A 15 13.87 41.29 38.20
N ASN A 16 14.34 40.91 37.02
CA ASN A 16 13.55 40.71 35.81
C ASN A 16 12.40 39.71 36.07
N ARG A 17 11.16 40.21 36.17
CA ARG A 17 9.95 39.39 35.99
C ARG A 17 9.91 38.87 34.55
N LYS A 18 10.40 37.65 34.33
CA LYS A 18 10.01 36.84 33.18
C LYS A 18 8.59 36.32 33.40
N GLU A 19 7.64 36.80 32.59
CA GLU A 19 6.34 36.17 32.41
C GLU A 19 6.54 34.68 32.10
N LYS A 20 6.02 33.81 32.97
CA LYS A 20 5.94 32.37 32.73
C LYS A 20 4.81 32.14 31.72
N ASP A 21 5.16 31.67 30.54
CA ASP A 21 4.24 31.03 29.61
C ASP A 21 3.35 30.01 30.36
N PRO A 22 2.03 29.95 30.08
CA PRO A 22 1.14 28.99 30.72
C PRO A 22 1.59 27.57 30.36
N THR A 23 2.02 26.84 31.39
CA THR A 23 2.49 25.47 31.31
C THR A 23 1.36 24.62 30.75
N GLN A 24 1.55 24.08 29.54
CA GLN A 24 0.60 23.11 28.96
C GLN A 24 0.40 21.96 29.95
N PRO A 25 -0.85 21.55 30.24
CA PRO A 25 -1.10 20.44 31.15
C PRO A 25 -0.43 19.17 30.58
N GLY A 26 0.45 18.56 31.39
CA GLY A 26 1.16 17.34 31.01
C GLY A 26 0.18 16.20 30.66
N PRO A 27 0.60 15.23 29.83
CA PRO A 27 -0.29 14.19 29.33
C PRO A 27 -0.90 13.40 30.49
N THR A 28 -2.22 13.26 30.46
CA THR A 28 -3.00 12.55 31.49
C THR A 28 -2.55 11.09 31.62
N THR A 29 -2.76 10.47 32.77
CA THR A 29 -2.38 9.05 33.02
C THR A 29 -2.92 8.13 31.92
N LEU A 30 -4.17 8.33 31.48
CA LEU A 30 -4.79 7.59 30.37
C LEU A 30 -4.05 7.76 29.04
N GLN A 31 -3.57 8.97 28.73
CA GLN A 31 -2.77 9.23 27.52
C GLN A 31 -1.40 8.54 27.58
N ARG A 32 -0.77 8.50 28.77
CA ARG A 32 0.50 7.77 28.97
C ARG A 32 0.32 6.26 28.80
N THR A 33 -0.71 5.68 29.40
CA THR A 33 -1.01 4.24 29.27
C THR A 33 -1.31 3.88 27.82
N ARG A 34 -2.12 4.69 27.14
CA ARG A 34 -2.43 4.51 25.71
C ARG A 34 -1.19 4.63 24.83
N ALA A 35 -0.33 5.61 25.07
CA ALA A 35 0.92 5.77 24.32
C ALA A 35 1.88 4.60 24.53
N CYS A 36 1.99 4.08 25.76
CA CYS A 36 2.82 2.91 26.07
C CYS A 36 2.28 1.66 25.37
N PHE A 37 0.95 1.43 25.42
CA PHE A 37 0.29 0.34 24.71
C PHE A 37 0.51 0.41 23.19
N LEU A 38 0.25 1.58 22.57
CA LEU A 38 0.48 1.78 21.14
C LEU A 38 1.94 1.58 20.73
N LYS A 39 2.87 1.99 21.60
CA LYS A 39 4.31 1.73 21.41
C LYS A 39 4.61 0.24 21.44
N GLY A 40 4.04 -0.51 22.39
CA GLY A 40 4.15 -1.97 22.43
C GLY A 40 3.61 -2.65 21.17
N VAL A 41 2.41 -2.26 20.74
CA VAL A 41 1.78 -2.77 19.50
C VAL A 41 2.65 -2.50 18.26
N SER A 42 3.28 -1.33 18.20
CA SER A 42 4.11 -0.94 17.05
C SER A 42 5.35 -1.82 16.81
N TYR A 43 5.77 -2.63 17.79
CA TYR A 43 6.90 -3.57 17.62
C TYR A 43 6.52 -4.80 16.80
N PHE A 44 5.27 -5.23 16.84
CA PHE A 44 4.79 -6.44 16.17
C PHE A 44 3.78 -6.17 15.05
N SER A 45 3.20 -4.96 14.98
CA SER A 45 2.31 -4.55 13.89
C SER A 45 3.06 -4.01 12.66
N GLY A 46 2.32 -3.79 11.56
CA GLY A 46 2.85 -3.26 10.32
C GLY A 46 3.92 -4.15 9.71
N ASP A 47 5.05 -3.55 9.33
CA ASP A 47 6.17 -4.19 8.65
C ASP A 47 7.32 -4.66 9.58
N MET A 48 7.14 -4.52 10.91
CA MET A 48 8.13 -4.87 11.94
C MET A 48 9.55 -4.34 11.64
N LYS A 49 9.68 -3.06 11.20
CA LYS A 49 10.98 -2.47 10.80
C LYS A 49 12.07 -2.56 11.85
N VAL A 50 11.74 -2.41 13.14
CA VAL A 50 12.72 -2.47 14.23
C VAL A 50 13.31 -3.87 14.33
N PHE A 51 12.46 -4.90 14.25
CA PHE A 51 12.89 -6.29 14.21
C PHE A 51 13.72 -6.60 12.97
N GLY A 52 13.30 -6.10 11.79
CA GLY A 52 14.08 -6.24 10.55
C GLY A 52 15.51 -5.70 10.66
N LYS A 53 15.68 -4.48 11.21
CA LYS A 53 17.01 -3.90 11.46
C LYS A 53 17.86 -4.69 12.46
N TRP A 54 17.22 -5.31 13.45
CA TRP A 54 17.90 -6.21 14.38
C TRP A 54 18.32 -7.52 13.69
N MET A 55 17.47 -8.04 12.80
CA MET A 55 17.69 -9.27 12.05
C MET A 55 18.86 -9.18 11.07
N GLU A 56 19.12 -8.00 10.49
CA GLU A 56 20.25 -7.75 9.58
C GLU A 56 21.63 -8.10 10.20
N LYS A 57 21.73 -8.08 11.54
CA LYS A 57 22.96 -8.37 12.29
C LYS A 57 23.07 -9.83 12.73
N GLN A 58 22.06 -10.65 12.48
CA GLN A 58 22.00 -12.04 12.95
C GLN A 58 22.64 -13.00 11.94
N PHE A 59 22.82 -14.25 12.35
CA PHE A 59 23.35 -15.30 11.49
C PHE A 59 22.44 -15.58 10.28
N ILE A 60 23.03 -15.97 9.15
CA ILE A 60 22.32 -16.09 7.86
C ILE A 60 21.13 -17.05 7.88
N LEU A 61 21.17 -18.13 8.66
CA LEU A 61 20.03 -19.05 8.77
C LEU A 61 18.83 -18.41 9.47
N LEU A 62 19.05 -17.52 10.46
CA LEU A 62 17.97 -16.76 11.10
C LEU A 62 17.40 -15.72 10.15
N GLN A 63 18.25 -15.07 9.36
CA GLN A 63 17.79 -14.15 8.30
C GLN A 63 16.96 -14.91 7.25
N LEU A 64 17.42 -16.08 6.81
CA LEU A 64 16.70 -16.90 5.84
C LEU A 64 15.32 -17.32 6.36
N LEU A 65 15.23 -17.70 7.65
CA LEU A 65 13.95 -17.99 8.30
C LEU A 65 13.03 -16.76 8.32
N ASP A 66 13.53 -15.58 8.71
CA ASP A 66 12.76 -14.32 8.68
C ASP A 66 12.25 -14.02 7.25
N TRP A 67 13.09 -14.20 6.23
CA TRP A 67 12.73 -13.94 4.84
C TRP A 67 11.68 -14.94 4.32
N VAL A 68 11.75 -16.20 4.74
CA VAL A 68 10.73 -17.23 4.45
C VAL A 68 9.40 -16.88 5.12
N LEU A 69 9.41 -16.48 6.39
CA LEU A 69 8.19 -16.06 7.10
C LEU A 69 7.56 -14.82 6.45
N ARG A 70 8.37 -13.80 6.14
CA ARG A 70 7.90 -12.62 5.39
C ARG A 70 7.39 -13.02 4.01
N GLY A 71 8.05 -13.95 3.33
CA GLY A 71 7.60 -14.51 2.04
C GLY A 71 6.22 -15.15 2.12
N ALA A 72 5.93 -15.91 3.17
CA ALA A 72 4.60 -16.47 3.39
C ALA A 72 3.53 -15.38 3.55
N ALA A 73 3.81 -14.32 4.32
CA ALA A 73 2.89 -13.21 4.53
C ALA A 73 2.70 -12.31 3.29
N GLN A 74 3.72 -12.21 2.43
CA GLN A 74 3.71 -11.36 1.24
C GLN A 74 2.70 -11.79 0.17
N VAL A 75 2.18 -13.02 0.22
CA VAL A 75 1.07 -13.47 -0.65
C VAL A 75 -0.13 -12.53 -0.51
N MET A 76 -0.40 -12.03 0.69
CA MET A 76 -1.46 -11.04 0.98
C MET A 76 -0.90 -9.63 1.19
N PHE A 77 0.26 -9.34 0.60
CA PHE A 77 0.98 -8.06 0.66
C PHE A 77 1.47 -7.64 2.05
N VAL A 78 1.60 -8.59 2.98
CA VAL A 78 2.05 -8.31 4.35
C VAL A 78 3.54 -8.57 4.48
N ASN A 79 4.30 -7.58 4.95
CA ASN A 79 5.73 -7.71 5.24
C ASN A 79 5.98 -7.92 6.74
N ASN A 80 5.47 -9.00 7.32
CA ASN A 80 5.53 -9.23 8.76
C ASN A 80 5.85 -10.72 9.06
N PRO A 81 6.99 -11.02 9.71
CA PRO A 81 7.40 -12.40 9.99
C PRO A 81 6.50 -13.08 11.04
N LEU A 82 5.92 -12.33 11.98
CA LEU A 82 4.94 -12.88 12.92
C LEU A 82 3.64 -13.28 12.21
N SER A 83 3.15 -12.43 11.30
CA SER A 83 2.03 -12.79 10.42
C SER A 83 2.35 -14.04 9.59
N GLY A 84 3.58 -14.12 9.05
CA GLY A 84 4.06 -15.30 8.33
C GLY A 84 4.06 -16.58 9.16
N LEU A 85 4.49 -16.49 10.43
CA LEU A 85 4.48 -17.61 11.37
C LEU A 85 3.05 -18.09 11.64
N ILE A 86 2.11 -17.16 11.84
CA ILE A 86 0.69 -17.47 12.05
C ILE A 86 0.09 -18.09 10.79
N ILE A 87 0.47 -17.63 9.60
CA ILE A 87 0.06 -18.25 8.33
C ILE A 87 0.59 -19.69 8.24
N PHE A 88 1.85 -19.95 8.54
CA PHE A 88 2.35 -21.34 8.59
C PHE A 88 1.60 -22.22 9.60
N ALA A 89 1.21 -21.68 10.76
CA ALA A 89 0.38 -22.42 11.70
C ALA A 89 -1.00 -22.79 11.10
N GLY A 90 -1.61 -21.87 10.34
CA GLY A 90 -2.85 -22.16 9.60
C GLY A 90 -2.67 -23.17 8.47
N LEU A 91 -1.54 -23.11 7.75
CA LEU A 91 -1.20 -24.10 6.71
C LEU A 91 -0.99 -25.50 7.31
N ILE A 92 -0.34 -25.59 8.48
CA ILE A 92 -0.17 -26.85 9.21
C ILE A 92 -1.54 -27.39 9.67
N LEU A 93 -2.44 -26.53 10.15
CA LEU A 93 -3.80 -26.91 10.50
C LEU A 93 -4.59 -27.42 9.29
N GLN A 94 -4.36 -26.84 8.10
CA GLN A 94 -4.97 -27.30 6.87
C GLN A 94 -4.45 -28.68 6.49
N ASN A 95 -3.14 -28.80 6.25
CA ASN A 95 -2.51 -30.04 5.82
C ASN A 95 -0.97 -29.94 5.97
N TYR A 96 -0.37 -30.89 6.70
CA TYR A 96 1.09 -30.95 6.91
C TYR A 96 1.89 -31.06 5.61
N TRP A 97 1.42 -31.85 4.63
CA TRP A 97 2.07 -32.04 3.35
C TRP A 97 2.04 -30.77 2.49
N TRP A 98 0.94 -30.03 2.52
CA TRP A 98 0.82 -28.76 1.80
C TRP A 98 1.72 -27.71 2.43
N ALA A 99 1.71 -27.61 3.77
CA ALA A 99 2.59 -26.72 4.51
C ALA A 99 4.08 -26.98 4.22
N LEU A 100 4.48 -28.25 4.15
CA LEU A 100 5.84 -28.64 3.78
C LEU A 100 6.20 -28.19 2.36
N ASN A 101 5.33 -28.45 1.39
CA ASN A 101 5.57 -28.05 0.00
C ASN A 101 5.64 -26.53 -0.17
N GLY A 102 4.78 -25.78 0.53
CA GLY A 102 4.83 -24.32 0.57
C GLY A 102 6.13 -23.80 1.21
N PHE A 103 6.55 -24.39 2.32
CA PHE A 103 7.82 -24.06 2.97
C PHE A 103 9.01 -24.28 2.03
N VAL A 104 9.09 -25.47 1.41
CA VAL A 104 10.12 -25.82 0.42
C VAL A 104 10.11 -24.83 -0.74
N GLY A 105 8.94 -24.52 -1.29
CA GLY A 105 8.83 -23.57 -2.40
C GLY A 105 9.33 -22.16 -2.04
N THR A 106 8.94 -21.65 -0.86
CA THR A 106 9.42 -20.34 -0.37
C THR A 106 10.92 -20.32 -0.14
N LEU A 107 11.45 -21.39 0.46
CA LEU A 107 12.87 -21.53 0.77
C LEU A 107 13.71 -21.53 -0.51
N PHE A 108 13.35 -22.38 -1.48
CA PHE A 108 14.12 -22.51 -2.73
C PHE A 108 13.93 -21.32 -3.68
N ALA A 109 12.79 -20.64 -3.66
CA ALA A 109 12.64 -19.36 -4.35
C ALA A 109 13.56 -18.28 -3.74
N THR A 110 13.63 -18.20 -2.40
CA THR A 110 14.54 -17.29 -1.70
C THR A 110 16.01 -17.62 -1.96
N ILE A 111 16.39 -18.90 -1.91
CA ILE A 111 17.76 -19.36 -2.23
C ILE A 111 18.11 -19.01 -3.68
N SER A 112 17.21 -19.27 -4.64
CA SER A 112 17.42 -18.90 -6.04
C SER A 112 17.64 -17.40 -6.21
N ALA A 113 16.86 -16.56 -5.53
CA ALA A 113 17.05 -15.10 -5.57
C ALA A 113 18.42 -14.67 -5.00
N LEU A 114 18.95 -15.37 -3.99
CA LEU A 114 20.29 -15.15 -3.46
C LEU A 114 21.38 -15.54 -4.47
N ILE A 115 21.24 -16.71 -5.10
CA ILE A 115 22.15 -17.21 -6.14
C ILE A 115 22.19 -16.23 -7.33
N LEU A 116 21.02 -15.74 -7.75
CA LEU A 116 20.85 -14.77 -8.83
C LEU A 116 21.17 -13.32 -8.41
N GLN A 117 21.68 -13.11 -7.20
CA GLN A 117 22.09 -11.81 -6.66
C GLN A 117 21.01 -10.71 -6.81
N GLN A 118 19.73 -11.08 -6.61
CA GLN A 118 18.63 -10.12 -6.65
C GLN A 118 18.72 -9.11 -5.49
N ASN A 119 17.96 -8.01 -5.59
CA ASN A 119 17.99 -6.94 -4.59
C ASN A 119 17.79 -7.46 -3.16
N ARG A 120 18.79 -7.26 -2.31
CA ARG A 120 18.80 -7.78 -0.92
C ARG A 120 17.67 -7.24 -0.06
N GLY A 121 17.27 -5.98 -0.25
CA GLY A 121 16.12 -5.40 0.46
C GLY A 121 14.79 -6.05 0.05
N ALA A 122 14.62 -6.37 -1.24
CA ALA A 122 13.43 -7.08 -1.72
C ALA A 122 13.39 -8.54 -1.24
N ILE A 123 14.54 -9.23 -1.20
CA ILE A 123 14.66 -10.56 -0.59
C ILE A 123 14.29 -10.49 0.89
N ALA A 124 14.87 -9.55 1.64
CA ALA A 124 14.62 -9.38 3.05
C ALA A 124 13.16 -8.99 3.38
N ALA A 125 12.47 -8.35 2.44
CA ALA A 125 11.05 -8.05 2.53
C ALA A 125 10.15 -9.25 2.14
N GLY A 126 10.70 -10.39 1.74
CA GLY A 126 9.96 -11.58 1.31
C GLY A 126 9.42 -11.54 -0.13
N LEU A 127 9.76 -10.51 -0.92
CA LEU A 127 9.19 -10.30 -2.27
C LEU A 127 9.61 -11.37 -3.30
N TYR A 128 10.65 -12.14 -3.01
CA TYR A 128 11.08 -13.28 -3.83
C TYR A 128 10.59 -14.64 -3.31
N GLY A 129 9.95 -14.69 -2.13
CA GLY A 129 9.47 -15.94 -1.52
C GLY A 129 8.00 -16.25 -1.81
N TYR A 130 7.12 -15.24 -1.88
CA TYR A 130 5.67 -15.45 -1.91
C TYR A 130 5.14 -16.12 -3.20
N ASN A 131 5.82 -15.99 -4.33
CA ASN A 131 5.45 -16.78 -5.51
C ASN A 131 5.85 -18.26 -5.32
N GLY A 132 6.97 -18.52 -4.65
CA GLY A 132 7.44 -19.87 -4.32
C GLY A 132 6.51 -20.62 -3.37
N ILE A 133 5.97 -19.96 -2.33
CA ILE A 133 5.02 -20.61 -1.42
C ILE A 133 3.77 -21.10 -2.16
N LEU A 134 3.22 -20.27 -3.04
CA LEU A 134 2.03 -20.61 -3.82
C LEU A 134 2.32 -21.71 -4.84
N VAL A 135 3.48 -21.68 -5.51
CA VAL A 135 3.90 -22.78 -6.40
C VAL A 135 3.92 -24.10 -5.63
N GLY A 136 4.60 -24.14 -4.49
CA GLY A 136 4.68 -25.36 -3.69
C GLY A 136 3.31 -25.85 -3.20
N LEU A 137 2.50 -24.95 -2.63
CA LEU A 137 1.17 -25.29 -2.13
C LEU A 137 0.27 -25.84 -3.25
N LEU A 138 0.15 -25.12 -4.36
CA LEU A 138 -0.80 -25.49 -5.40
C LEU A 138 -0.33 -26.68 -6.25
N MET A 139 0.98 -26.93 -6.35
CA MET A 139 1.47 -28.19 -6.90
C MET A 139 1.08 -29.40 -6.02
N ALA A 140 1.02 -29.24 -4.70
CA ALA A 140 0.53 -30.28 -3.80
C ALA A 140 -1.00 -30.44 -3.91
N VAL A 141 -1.75 -29.33 -3.89
CA VAL A 141 -3.22 -29.33 -4.00
C VAL A 141 -3.70 -29.96 -5.31
N PHE A 142 -3.03 -29.68 -6.43
CA PHE A 142 -3.42 -30.19 -7.74
C PHE A 142 -2.78 -31.53 -8.13
N SER A 143 -2.00 -32.16 -7.25
CA SER A 143 -1.43 -33.47 -7.53
C SER A 143 -2.44 -34.59 -7.30
N ASN A 144 -2.65 -35.46 -8.30
CA ASN A 144 -3.51 -36.63 -8.18
C ASN A 144 -2.83 -37.82 -7.47
N LYS A 145 -1.56 -37.69 -7.06
CA LYS A 145 -0.86 -38.70 -6.25
C LYS A 145 -1.19 -38.60 -4.76
N GLY A 146 -1.82 -37.50 -4.34
CA GLY A 146 -2.17 -37.24 -2.94
C GLY A 146 -0.98 -36.87 -2.07
N ASP A 147 -1.19 -36.95 -0.76
CA ASP A 147 -0.21 -36.53 0.24
C ASP A 147 1.00 -37.46 0.32
N TRP A 148 2.14 -36.89 0.73
CA TRP A 148 3.41 -37.62 0.96
C TRP A 148 4.02 -38.28 -0.28
N TYR A 149 3.61 -37.88 -1.48
CA TYR A 149 4.31 -38.23 -2.72
C TYR A 149 5.63 -37.45 -2.84
N TRP A 150 6.69 -37.95 -2.19
CA TRP A 150 7.99 -37.28 -2.05
C TRP A 150 8.63 -36.82 -3.37
N TRP A 151 8.40 -37.53 -4.47
CA TRP A 151 8.89 -37.14 -5.79
C TRP A 151 8.39 -35.77 -6.24
N LEU A 152 7.24 -35.29 -5.74
CA LEU A 152 6.70 -33.96 -6.02
C LEU A 152 7.64 -32.83 -5.56
N LEU A 153 8.50 -33.07 -4.58
CA LEU A 153 9.47 -32.07 -4.14
C LEU A 153 10.45 -31.67 -5.25
N LEU A 154 10.78 -32.58 -6.18
CA LEU A 154 11.70 -32.28 -7.28
C LEU A 154 11.16 -31.20 -8.23
N PRO A 155 9.97 -31.37 -8.87
CA PRO A 155 9.43 -30.32 -9.70
C PRO A 155 9.03 -29.08 -8.88
N ASN A 156 8.63 -29.22 -7.61
CA ASN A 156 8.34 -28.07 -6.74
C ASN A 156 9.59 -27.19 -6.54
N ILE A 157 10.73 -27.78 -6.16
CA ILE A 157 12.00 -27.07 -6.02
C ILE A 157 12.36 -26.37 -7.33
N PHE A 158 12.31 -27.10 -8.45
CA PHE A 158 12.65 -26.55 -9.76
C PHE A 158 11.77 -25.35 -10.13
N MET A 159 10.44 -25.50 -10.08
CA MET A 159 9.49 -24.43 -10.42
C MET A 159 9.63 -23.25 -9.47
N SER A 160 9.81 -23.49 -8.17
CA SER A 160 10.01 -22.42 -7.19
C SER A 160 11.32 -21.65 -7.42
N MET A 161 12.40 -22.33 -7.84
CA MET A 161 13.64 -21.66 -8.23
C MET A 161 13.50 -20.79 -9.48
N MET A 162 12.50 -21.04 -10.34
CA MET A 162 12.20 -20.19 -11.50
C MET A 162 11.41 -18.93 -11.13
N CYS A 163 10.76 -18.88 -9.96
CA CYS A 163 9.97 -17.73 -9.52
C CYS A 163 10.76 -16.40 -9.57
N PRO A 164 12.00 -16.29 -9.05
CA PRO A 164 12.78 -15.05 -9.15
C PRO A 164 13.11 -14.63 -10.59
N ILE A 165 13.34 -15.59 -11.49
CA ILE A 165 13.63 -15.32 -12.90
C ILE A 165 12.41 -14.67 -13.57
N VAL A 166 11.25 -15.32 -13.44
CA VAL A 166 9.99 -14.80 -14.00
C VAL A 166 9.60 -13.48 -13.34
N SER A 167 9.80 -13.35 -12.02
CA SER A 167 9.57 -12.09 -11.28
C SER A 167 10.43 -10.96 -11.83
N SER A 168 11.73 -11.20 -12.05
CA SER A 168 12.66 -10.20 -12.56
C SER A 168 12.30 -9.79 -14.01
N ALA A 169 11.98 -10.76 -14.87
CA ALA A 169 11.54 -10.50 -16.23
C ALA A 169 10.26 -9.63 -16.27
N LEU A 170 9.23 -9.99 -15.49
CA LEU A 170 7.99 -9.21 -15.41
C LEU A 170 8.21 -7.83 -14.79
N ALA A 171 9.08 -7.72 -13.76
CA ALA A 171 9.39 -6.43 -13.14
C ALA A 171 10.07 -5.47 -14.12
N SER A 172 10.90 -5.99 -15.04
CA SER A 172 11.54 -5.16 -16.07
C SER A 172 10.54 -4.48 -17.02
N ILE A 173 9.39 -5.14 -17.25
CA ILE A 173 8.29 -4.61 -18.05
C ILE A 173 7.43 -3.67 -17.19
N ASN A 174 6.92 -4.19 -16.06
CA ASN A 174 5.95 -3.50 -15.22
C ASN A 174 6.49 -2.23 -14.55
N SER A 175 7.80 -2.15 -14.30
CA SER A 175 8.45 -0.97 -13.74
C SER A 175 8.31 0.28 -14.62
N ARG A 176 8.09 0.12 -15.94
CA ARG A 176 7.83 1.24 -16.86
C ARG A 176 6.55 2.01 -16.54
N TRP A 177 5.59 1.36 -15.89
CA TRP A 177 4.31 1.93 -15.45
C TRP A 177 4.17 2.02 -13.92
N ASP A 178 5.27 1.80 -13.20
CA ASP A 178 5.28 1.69 -11.74
C ASP A 178 4.21 0.70 -11.25
N LEU A 179 4.23 -0.52 -11.82
CA LEU A 179 3.32 -1.62 -11.47
C LEU A 179 4.05 -2.77 -10.80
N PRO A 180 3.43 -3.43 -9.80
CA PRO A 180 3.97 -4.63 -9.20
C PRO A 180 3.80 -5.83 -10.14
N VAL A 181 4.53 -6.93 -9.86
CA VAL A 181 4.39 -8.18 -10.63
C VAL A 181 3.27 -9.08 -10.09
N PHE A 182 2.79 -8.83 -8.87
CA PHE A 182 1.80 -9.66 -8.19
C PHE A 182 2.17 -11.15 -8.22
N THR A 183 1.16 -12.03 -8.20
CA THR A 183 1.34 -13.48 -8.24
C THR A 183 1.45 -14.01 -9.68
N LEU A 184 1.73 -13.16 -10.67
CA LEU A 184 1.94 -13.59 -12.07
C LEU A 184 3.02 -14.67 -12.21
N PRO A 185 4.19 -14.58 -11.53
CA PRO A 185 5.20 -15.64 -11.59
C PRO A 185 4.65 -17.01 -11.14
N PHE A 186 3.93 -17.05 -10.01
CA PHE A 186 3.24 -18.24 -9.54
C PHE A 186 2.27 -18.80 -10.58
N ASN A 187 1.38 -17.95 -11.10
CA ASN A 187 0.34 -18.37 -12.04
C ASN A 187 0.96 -18.98 -13.31
N ILE A 188 2.00 -18.34 -13.86
CA ILE A 188 2.72 -18.84 -15.04
C ILE A 188 3.35 -20.21 -14.76
N LEU A 189 4.05 -20.36 -13.62
CA LEU A 189 4.82 -21.56 -13.32
C LEU A 189 3.95 -22.76 -12.93
N VAL A 190 2.86 -22.55 -12.19
CA VAL A 190 1.90 -23.63 -11.90
C VAL A 190 1.17 -24.06 -13.16
N CYS A 191 0.69 -23.12 -13.99
CA CYS A 191 0.08 -23.49 -15.27
C CYS A 191 1.08 -24.22 -16.17
N LEU A 192 2.33 -23.76 -16.25
CA LEU A 192 3.37 -24.45 -17.02
C LEU A 192 3.58 -25.89 -16.54
N HIS A 193 3.70 -26.10 -15.23
CA HIS A 193 3.83 -27.44 -14.65
C HIS A 193 2.62 -28.32 -14.98
N MET A 194 1.41 -27.79 -14.80
CA MET A 194 0.17 -28.53 -15.01
C MET A 194 -0.06 -28.87 -16.48
N VAL A 195 0.26 -27.98 -17.43
CA VAL A 195 0.18 -28.30 -18.87
C VAL A 195 1.24 -29.33 -19.26
N ALA A 196 2.47 -29.19 -18.77
CA ALA A 196 3.57 -30.09 -19.13
C ALA A 196 3.36 -31.52 -18.62
N THR A 197 2.64 -31.68 -17.51
CA THR A 197 2.35 -32.99 -16.91
C THR A 197 0.97 -33.47 -17.31
N GLY A 198 -0.07 -32.70 -17.01
CA GLY A 198 -1.47 -33.04 -17.27
C GLY A 198 -1.97 -34.21 -16.42
N HIS A 199 -3.24 -34.57 -16.62
CA HIS A 199 -3.89 -35.63 -15.84
C HIS A 199 -3.27 -37.02 -16.07
N TYR A 200 -2.81 -37.30 -17.29
CA TYR A 200 -2.34 -38.62 -17.71
C TYR A 200 -0.82 -38.84 -17.56
N ASN A 201 -0.09 -37.92 -16.92
CA ASN A 201 1.33 -38.14 -16.66
C ASN A 201 1.53 -39.34 -15.73
N HIS A 202 2.48 -40.22 -16.05
CA HIS A 202 2.74 -41.39 -15.22
C HIS A 202 3.33 -41.04 -13.84
N HIS A 203 4.19 -40.02 -13.78
CA HIS A 203 4.92 -39.63 -12.58
C HIS A 203 4.19 -38.55 -11.78
N PHE A 204 3.77 -37.47 -12.45
CA PHE A 204 3.18 -36.29 -11.84
C PHE A 204 1.76 -36.01 -12.39
N PRO A 205 0.81 -36.96 -12.28
CA PRO A 205 -0.55 -36.74 -12.76
C PRO A 205 -1.22 -35.63 -11.97
N GLN A 206 -1.87 -34.71 -12.67
CA GLN A 206 -2.64 -33.62 -12.07
C GLN A 206 -4.10 -34.05 -11.83
N VAL A 207 -4.79 -33.35 -10.93
CA VAL A 207 -6.25 -33.49 -10.79
C VAL A 207 -6.94 -33.20 -12.12
N HIS A 208 -8.02 -33.93 -12.39
CA HIS A 208 -8.74 -33.79 -13.64
C HIS A 208 -9.68 -32.59 -13.58
N ILE A 209 -9.43 -31.57 -14.41
CA ILE A 209 -10.27 -30.38 -14.53
C ILE A 209 -10.93 -30.41 -15.89
N GLN A 210 -12.25 -30.24 -15.93
CA GLN A 210 -13.03 -30.23 -17.17
C GLN A 210 -13.99 -29.03 -17.22
N PRO A 211 -14.33 -28.57 -18.44
CA PRO A 211 -15.42 -27.61 -18.62
C PRO A 211 -16.75 -28.17 -18.13
N ARG A 212 -17.61 -27.28 -17.64
CA ARG A 212 -19.00 -27.65 -17.34
C ARG A 212 -19.74 -27.93 -18.64
N SER A 213 -20.29 -29.13 -18.77
CA SER A 213 -21.11 -29.56 -19.90
C SER A 213 -22.61 -29.40 -19.65
N GLU A 214 -23.02 -29.20 -18.39
CA GLU A 214 -24.41 -29.19 -17.97
C GLU A 214 -24.73 -27.98 -17.10
N LEU A 215 -26.00 -27.58 -17.12
CA LEU A 215 -26.54 -26.56 -16.25
C LEU A 215 -26.59 -27.11 -14.80
N PRO A 216 -26.03 -26.40 -13.82
CA PRO A 216 -26.11 -26.84 -12.44
C PRO A 216 -27.57 -26.77 -11.95
N ASN A 217 -28.04 -27.86 -11.35
CA ASN A 217 -29.35 -27.89 -10.72
C ASN A 217 -29.30 -27.16 -9.37
N ILE A 218 -29.81 -25.93 -9.31
CA ILE A 218 -29.76 -25.07 -8.12
C ILE A 218 -31.15 -24.95 -7.52
N THR A 219 -31.32 -25.52 -6.33
CA THR A 219 -32.53 -25.34 -5.52
C THR A 219 -32.29 -24.25 -4.47
N TRP A 220 -32.77 -23.03 -4.72
CA TRP A 220 -32.53 -21.88 -3.82
C TRP A 220 -33.02 -22.10 -2.38
N ALA A 221 -34.02 -22.96 -2.18
CA ALA A 221 -34.52 -23.32 -0.85
C ALA A 221 -33.51 -24.15 -0.02
N GLU A 222 -32.53 -24.79 -0.67
CA GLU A 222 -31.50 -25.62 -0.02
C GLU A 222 -30.26 -24.81 0.38
N ILE A 223 -30.28 -23.49 0.25
CA ILE A 223 -29.15 -22.65 0.62
C ILE A 223 -28.85 -22.77 2.12
N ASP A 224 -27.64 -23.21 2.44
CA ASP A 224 -27.12 -23.27 3.80
C ASP A 224 -26.48 -21.92 4.16
N VAL A 225 -27.22 -21.12 4.93
CA VAL A 225 -26.79 -19.78 5.36
C VAL A 225 -25.54 -19.85 6.25
N ALA A 226 -25.38 -20.90 7.06
CA ALA A 226 -24.21 -21.06 7.91
C ALA A 226 -22.95 -21.30 7.07
N LYS A 227 -23.04 -22.17 6.05
CA LYS A 227 -21.95 -22.36 5.08
C LYS A 227 -21.69 -21.12 4.25
N LEU A 228 -22.72 -20.33 3.96
CA LEU A 228 -22.55 -19.03 3.31
C LEU A 228 -21.71 -18.07 4.17
N PHE A 229 -22.01 -17.93 5.47
CA PHE A 229 -21.17 -17.15 6.37
C PHE A 229 -19.75 -17.71 6.49
N MET A 230 -19.60 -19.04 6.56
CA MET A 230 -18.29 -19.69 6.61
C MET A 230 -17.50 -19.57 5.29
N SER A 231 -18.16 -19.30 4.16
CA SER A 231 -17.46 -19.07 2.89
C SER A 231 -16.57 -17.82 2.92
N VAL A 232 -16.82 -16.86 3.81
CA VAL A 232 -16.01 -15.65 3.95
C VAL A 232 -14.60 -15.98 4.47
N PRO A 233 -14.41 -16.63 5.63
CA PRO A 233 -13.08 -17.08 6.05
C PRO A 233 -12.50 -18.13 5.09
N VAL A 234 -13.31 -19.05 4.54
CA VAL A 234 -12.81 -20.03 3.55
C VAL A 234 -12.25 -19.34 2.30
N GLY A 235 -12.92 -18.30 1.79
CA GLY A 235 -12.41 -17.52 0.66
C GLY A 235 -11.07 -16.82 0.96
N ILE A 236 -10.81 -16.45 2.21
CA ILE A 236 -9.49 -15.96 2.64
C ILE A 236 -8.47 -17.11 2.70
N GLY A 237 -8.87 -18.28 3.20
CA GLY A 237 -8.05 -19.50 3.18
C GLY A 237 -7.63 -19.93 1.77
N GLN A 238 -8.55 -19.83 0.80
CA GLN A 238 -8.33 -20.22 -0.59
C GLN A 238 -7.28 -19.36 -1.32
N VAL A 239 -6.87 -18.22 -0.76
CA VAL A 239 -5.70 -17.48 -1.26
C VAL A 239 -4.43 -18.35 -1.23
N TYR A 240 -4.36 -19.30 -0.30
CA TYR A 240 -3.31 -20.31 -0.19
C TYR A 240 -3.79 -21.72 -0.58
N GLY A 241 -4.96 -21.84 -1.22
CA GLY A 241 -5.57 -23.14 -1.55
C GLY A 241 -6.10 -23.93 -0.35
N CYS A 242 -6.46 -23.24 0.75
CA CYS A 242 -6.97 -23.86 1.98
C CYS A 242 -8.50 -23.73 2.05
N ASP A 243 -9.20 -24.85 2.23
CA ASP A 243 -10.67 -24.91 2.32
C ASP A 243 -11.20 -24.97 3.76
N ASN A 244 -10.32 -25.11 4.76
CA ASN A 244 -10.71 -25.14 6.16
C ASN A 244 -11.06 -23.72 6.68
N PRO A 245 -12.30 -23.48 7.18
CA PRO A 245 -12.70 -22.16 7.70
C PRO A 245 -11.84 -21.68 8.87
N TRP A 246 -11.31 -22.60 9.69
CA TRP A 246 -10.44 -22.25 10.81
C TRP A 246 -9.07 -21.75 10.34
N THR A 247 -8.52 -22.35 9.28
CA THR A 247 -7.30 -21.85 8.62
C THR A 247 -7.53 -20.43 8.08
N GLY A 248 -8.67 -20.20 7.43
CA GLY A 248 -9.09 -18.86 7.02
C GLY A 248 -9.19 -17.86 8.17
N GLY A 249 -9.77 -18.28 9.30
CA GLY A 249 -9.83 -17.48 10.54
C GLY A 249 -8.46 -17.13 11.10
N ILE A 250 -7.51 -18.07 11.09
CA ILE A 250 -6.11 -17.83 11.50
C ILE A 250 -5.46 -16.80 10.57
N PHE A 251 -5.72 -16.85 9.26
CA PHE A 251 -5.20 -15.85 8.32
C PHE A 251 -5.80 -14.46 8.57
N ILE A 252 -7.09 -14.36 8.92
CA ILE A 252 -7.70 -13.08 9.34
C ILE A 252 -6.94 -12.49 10.55
N ILE A 253 -6.64 -13.29 11.56
CA ILE A 253 -5.87 -12.84 12.74
C ILE A 253 -4.48 -12.37 12.32
N SER A 254 -3.80 -13.12 11.43
CA SER A 254 -2.50 -12.76 10.89
C SER A 254 -2.51 -11.39 10.18
N LEU A 255 -3.52 -11.13 9.35
CA LEU A 255 -3.70 -9.84 8.68
C LEU A 255 -3.98 -8.72 9.67
N PHE A 256 -4.87 -8.96 10.64
CA PHE A 256 -5.25 -7.97 11.65
C PHE A 256 -4.05 -7.50 12.49
N ILE A 257 -3.15 -8.41 12.84
CA ILE A 257 -1.91 -8.10 13.57
C ILE A 257 -1.03 -7.12 12.79
N SER A 258 -0.89 -7.32 11.48
CA SER A 258 -0.09 -6.41 10.65
C SER A 258 -0.83 -5.11 10.33
N SER A 259 -2.04 -5.20 9.79
CA SER A 259 -2.85 -4.06 9.37
C SER A 259 -4.35 -4.39 9.47
N PRO A 260 -5.07 -3.76 10.42
CA PRO A 260 -6.53 -3.84 10.47
C PRO A 260 -7.21 -3.40 9.18
N ILE A 261 -6.68 -2.41 8.45
CA ILE A 261 -7.25 -1.99 7.17
C ILE A 261 -7.14 -3.09 6.11
N THR A 262 -5.98 -3.74 6.00
CA THR A 262 -5.79 -4.90 5.12
C THR A 262 -6.74 -6.03 5.49
N CYS A 263 -6.87 -6.33 6.78
CA CYS A 263 -7.81 -7.33 7.29
C CYS A 263 -9.27 -7.03 6.89
N VAL A 264 -9.73 -5.79 7.05
CA VAL A 264 -11.10 -5.40 6.67
C VAL A 264 -11.33 -5.57 5.17
N HIS A 265 -10.39 -5.13 4.32
CA HIS A 265 -10.54 -5.30 2.87
C HIS A 265 -10.44 -6.76 2.43
N ALA A 266 -9.70 -7.61 3.16
CA ALA A 266 -9.70 -9.05 2.92
C ALA A 266 -11.11 -9.65 3.15
N VAL A 267 -11.72 -9.35 4.30
CA VAL A 267 -13.07 -9.83 4.65
C VAL A 267 -14.10 -9.30 3.66
N LEU A 268 -14.06 -8.01 3.33
CA LEU A 268 -14.96 -7.40 2.34
C LEU A 268 -14.77 -8.01 0.95
N GLY A 269 -13.54 -8.22 0.50
CA GLY A 269 -13.26 -8.86 -0.78
C GLY A 269 -13.85 -10.26 -0.86
N SER A 270 -13.65 -11.07 0.18
CA SER A 270 -14.23 -12.42 0.25
C SER A 270 -15.77 -12.39 0.20
N ALA A 271 -16.39 -11.51 0.99
CA ALA A 271 -17.84 -11.34 1.01
C ALA A 271 -18.40 -10.84 -0.33
N VAL A 272 -17.73 -9.90 -1.01
CA VAL A 272 -18.10 -9.45 -2.36
C VAL A 272 -18.04 -10.60 -3.36
N GLY A 273 -17.00 -11.42 -3.29
CA GLY A 273 -16.87 -12.62 -4.11
C GLY A 273 -18.04 -13.59 -3.91
N MET A 274 -18.35 -13.92 -2.65
CA MET A 274 -19.50 -14.74 -2.28
C MET A 274 -20.82 -14.19 -2.84
N VAL A 275 -21.11 -12.90 -2.65
CA VAL A 275 -22.32 -12.25 -3.18
C VAL A 275 -22.35 -12.27 -4.71
N SER A 276 -21.20 -12.10 -5.36
CA SER A 276 -21.09 -12.17 -6.83
C SER A 276 -21.40 -13.58 -7.35
N GLY A 277 -20.96 -14.61 -6.64
CA GLY A 277 -21.30 -16.01 -6.96
C GLY A 277 -22.79 -16.28 -6.87
N LEU A 278 -23.46 -15.76 -5.84
CA LEU A 278 -24.92 -15.82 -5.74
C LEU A 278 -25.59 -15.06 -6.88
N ALA A 279 -25.13 -13.85 -7.19
CA ALA A 279 -25.69 -13.03 -8.27
C ALA A 279 -25.58 -13.69 -9.66
N LEU A 280 -24.54 -14.50 -9.87
CA LEU A 280 -24.33 -15.27 -11.09
C LEU A 280 -24.93 -16.69 -11.06
N ALA A 281 -25.72 -17.02 -10.03
CA ALA A 281 -26.29 -18.36 -9.84
C ALA A 281 -25.22 -19.45 -9.94
N ALA A 282 -24.08 -19.25 -9.28
CA ALA A 282 -23.05 -20.27 -9.19
C ALA A 282 -23.51 -21.43 -8.29
N PRO A 283 -23.05 -22.67 -8.54
CA PRO A 283 -23.30 -23.79 -7.64
C PRO A 283 -22.88 -23.44 -6.21
N PHE A 284 -23.78 -23.69 -5.25
CA PHE A 284 -23.53 -23.34 -3.84
C PHE A 284 -22.26 -23.99 -3.29
N GLY A 285 -21.92 -25.21 -3.75
CA GLY A 285 -20.67 -25.88 -3.39
C GLY A 285 -19.42 -25.04 -3.68
N ASP A 286 -19.33 -24.39 -4.85
CA ASP A 286 -18.18 -23.55 -5.20
C ASP A 286 -18.09 -22.30 -4.33
N ILE A 287 -19.26 -21.74 -3.97
CA ILE A 287 -19.36 -20.58 -3.10
C ILE A 287 -18.90 -20.98 -1.69
N TYR A 288 -19.44 -22.07 -1.13
CA TYR A 288 -19.08 -22.58 0.20
C TYR A 288 -17.60 -22.96 0.29
N PHE A 289 -17.04 -23.49 -0.79
CA PHE A 289 -15.61 -23.81 -0.90
C PHE A 289 -14.72 -22.58 -1.10
N GLY A 290 -15.29 -21.37 -1.11
CA GLY A 290 -14.56 -20.10 -1.17
C GLY A 290 -13.97 -19.76 -2.54
N LEU A 291 -14.30 -20.51 -3.60
CA LEU A 291 -13.71 -20.33 -4.94
C LEU A 291 -14.06 -18.97 -5.57
N TRP A 292 -15.15 -18.36 -5.13
CA TRP A 292 -15.56 -17.02 -5.54
C TRP A 292 -14.90 -15.90 -4.75
N GLY A 293 -14.31 -16.20 -3.58
CA GLY A 293 -13.80 -15.20 -2.64
C GLY A 293 -12.34 -14.82 -2.83
N TYR A 294 -11.45 -15.79 -3.03
CA TYR A 294 -10.00 -15.58 -2.85
C TYR A 294 -9.36 -14.57 -3.83
N ASN A 295 -9.78 -14.57 -5.10
CA ASN A 295 -9.33 -13.57 -6.06
C ASN A 295 -9.80 -12.15 -5.68
N CYS A 296 -11.02 -12.05 -5.14
CA CYS A 296 -11.63 -10.81 -4.69
C CYS A 296 -10.97 -10.27 -3.42
N VAL A 297 -10.52 -11.16 -2.51
CA VAL A 297 -9.70 -10.83 -1.34
C VAL A 297 -8.45 -10.05 -1.76
N LEU A 298 -7.65 -10.63 -2.67
CA LEU A 298 -6.40 -10.01 -3.12
C LEU A 298 -6.63 -8.70 -3.87
N ALA A 299 -7.65 -8.65 -4.75
CA ALA A 299 -8.00 -7.44 -5.49
C ALA A 299 -8.45 -6.31 -4.55
N CYS A 300 -9.30 -6.62 -3.57
CA CYS A 300 -9.81 -5.65 -2.61
C CYS A 300 -8.69 -5.12 -1.70
N ILE A 301 -7.78 -5.98 -1.23
CA ILE A 301 -6.59 -5.54 -0.47
C ILE A 301 -5.70 -4.62 -1.31
N ALA A 302 -5.39 -5.03 -2.55
CA ALA A 302 -4.48 -4.30 -3.42
C ALA A 302 -4.94 -2.85 -3.67
N ILE A 303 -6.22 -2.66 -4.00
CA ILE A 303 -6.78 -1.33 -4.27
C ILE A 303 -7.13 -0.60 -2.97
N GLY A 304 -7.60 -1.32 -1.94
CA GLY A 304 -8.11 -0.81 -0.67
C GLY A 304 -7.05 -0.32 0.32
N GLY A 305 -6.11 0.51 -0.14
CA GLY A 305 -5.11 1.16 0.72
C GLY A 305 -3.67 0.68 0.53
N MET A 306 -3.43 -0.44 -0.16
CA MET A 306 -2.07 -0.94 -0.43
C MET A 306 -1.38 -0.14 -1.53
N PHE A 307 -1.95 -0.12 -2.74
CA PHE A 307 -1.36 0.57 -3.91
C PHE A 307 -2.04 1.90 -4.24
N TYR A 308 -3.21 2.19 -3.66
CA TYR A 308 -3.81 3.51 -3.60
C TYR A 308 -3.85 4.03 -2.16
N ALA A 309 -3.78 5.34 -1.96
CA ALA A 309 -4.03 5.91 -0.64
C ALA A 309 -5.51 5.78 -0.27
N LEU A 310 -5.81 5.23 0.91
CA LEU A 310 -7.20 4.93 1.28
C LEU A 310 -8.02 6.21 1.51
N THR A 311 -8.90 6.51 0.56
CA THR A 311 -9.99 7.49 0.66
C THR A 311 -11.32 6.77 0.49
N TRP A 312 -12.45 7.43 0.75
CA TRP A 312 -13.77 6.83 0.51
C TRP A 312 -13.97 6.45 -0.98
N GLN A 313 -13.44 7.25 -1.90
CA GLN A 313 -13.47 6.96 -3.34
C GLN A 313 -12.67 5.71 -3.68
N VAL A 314 -11.49 5.55 -3.09
CA VAL A 314 -10.64 4.37 -3.27
C VAL A 314 -11.26 3.13 -2.62
N HIS A 315 -11.94 3.28 -1.48
CA HIS A 315 -12.70 2.19 -0.88
C HIS A 315 -13.80 1.68 -1.83
N LEU A 316 -14.60 2.57 -2.41
CA LEU A 316 -15.59 2.18 -3.43
C LEU A 316 -14.92 1.56 -4.67
N LEU A 317 -13.78 2.10 -5.12
CA LEU A 317 -13.01 1.54 -6.23
C LEU A 317 -12.51 0.12 -5.92
N ALA A 318 -12.12 -0.16 -4.68
CA ALA A 318 -11.69 -1.49 -4.24
C ALA A 318 -12.84 -2.50 -4.28
N ILE A 319 -14.04 -2.11 -3.83
CA ILE A 319 -15.24 -2.94 -3.95
C ILE A 319 -15.61 -3.19 -5.41
N THR A 320 -15.57 -2.18 -6.26
CA THR A 320 -15.79 -2.32 -7.71
C THR A 320 -14.75 -3.27 -8.34
N CYS A 321 -13.47 -3.14 -7.96
CA CYS A 321 -12.42 -4.05 -8.42
C CYS A 321 -12.69 -5.49 -7.96
N ALA A 322 -13.15 -5.70 -6.73
CA ALA A 322 -13.51 -7.02 -6.22
C ALA A 322 -14.68 -7.65 -7.00
N PHE A 323 -15.73 -6.88 -7.32
CA PHE A 323 -16.81 -7.36 -8.19
C PHE A 323 -16.28 -7.73 -9.58
N PHE A 324 -15.54 -6.82 -10.23
CA PHE A 324 -14.92 -7.09 -11.54
C PHE A 324 -14.06 -8.37 -11.50
N CYS A 325 -13.29 -8.54 -10.43
CA CYS A 325 -12.44 -9.70 -10.20
C CYS A 325 -13.23 -11.01 -10.04
N ALA A 326 -14.40 -10.98 -9.38
CA ALA A 326 -15.27 -12.14 -9.24
C ALA A 326 -15.81 -12.61 -10.61
N TYR A 327 -16.32 -11.67 -11.42
CA TYR A 327 -16.81 -11.95 -12.77
C TYR A 327 -15.68 -12.46 -13.67
N LEU A 328 -14.52 -11.80 -13.65
CA LEU A 328 -13.34 -12.24 -14.40
C LEU A 328 -12.85 -13.62 -13.92
N GLY A 329 -13.01 -13.91 -12.63
CA GLY A 329 -12.73 -15.20 -12.01
C GLY A 329 -13.50 -16.33 -12.66
N SER A 330 -14.82 -16.18 -12.76
CA SER A 330 -15.67 -17.16 -13.44
C SER A 330 -15.31 -17.28 -14.93
N ALA A 331 -15.05 -16.17 -15.62
CA ALA A 331 -14.71 -16.19 -17.04
C ALA A 331 -13.39 -16.94 -17.31
N ILE A 332 -12.34 -16.64 -16.55
CA ILE A 332 -11.04 -17.28 -16.69
C ILE A 332 -11.12 -18.75 -16.27
N ALA A 333 -11.85 -19.10 -15.21
CA ALA A 333 -12.05 -20.49 -14.81
C ALA A 333 -12.69 -21.33 -15.92
N ASN A 334 -13.74 -20.79 -16.57
CA ASN A 334 -14.38 -21.45 -17.70
C ASN A 334 -13.40 -21.64 -18.87
N ILE A 335 -12.63 -20.61 -19.24
CA ILE A 335 -11.64 -20.70 -20.33
C ILE A 335 -10.55 -21.72 -19.99
N MET A 336 -9.94 -21.61 -18.82
CA MET A 336 -8.82 -22.45 -18.40
C MET A 336 -9.21 -23.92 -18.25
N SER A 337 -10.45 -24.20 -17.86
CA SER A 337 -10.96 -25.57 -17.75
C SER A 337 -10.92 -26.32 -19.10
N THR A 338 -10.99 -25.62 -20.24
CA THR A 338 -10.87 -26.24 -21.58
C THR A 338 -9.47 -26.81 -21.85
N PHE A 339 -8.46 -26.30 -21.14
CA PHE A 339 -7.09 -26.78 -21.17
C PHE A 339 -6.75 -27.67 -19.96
N GLY A 340 -7.74 -28.03 -19.13
CA GLY A 340 -7.53 -28.78 -17.90
C GLY A 340 -6.78 -27.99 -16.82
N LEU A 341 -6.90 -26.66 -16.83
CA LEU A 341 -6.21 -25.77 -15.90
C LEU A 341 -7.17 -25.07 -14.92
N PRO A 342 -6.72 -24.80 -13.69
CA PRO A 342 -7.41 -23.92 -12.76
C PRO A 342 -7.17 -22.45 -13.14
N ALA A 343 -8.06 -21.55 -12.71
CA ALA A 343 -7.86 -20.11 -12.87
C ALA A 343 -6.71 -19.56 -11.99
N CYS A 344 -6.43 -20.22 -10.87
CA CYS A 344 -5.52 -19.73 -9.84
C CYS A 344 -5.80 -18.24 -9.53
N THR A 345 -4.77 -17.42 -9.44
CA THR A 345 -4.91 -15.98 -9.16
C THR A 345 -4.70 -15.09 -10.39
N TRP A 346 -4.83 -15.65 -11.60
CA TRP A 346 -4.90 -14.86 -12.84
C TRP A 346 -5.99 -13.77 -12.78
N PRO A 347 -7.22 -14.05 -12.29
CA PRO A 347 -8.27 -13.04 -12.21
C PRO A 347 -7.87 -11.84 -11.33
N PHE A 348 -7.28 -12.11 -10.17
CA PHE A 348 -6.74 -11.07 -9.30
C PHE A 348 -5.68 -10.23 -10.01
N CYS A 349 -4.65 -10.87 -10.59
CA CYS A 349 -3.53 -10.15 -11.20
C CYS A 349 -4.02 -9.21 -12.31
N LEU A 350 -4.87 -9.71 -13.21
CA LEU A 350 -5.39 -8.94 -14.33
C LEU A 350 -6.30 -7.81 -13.83
N SER A 351 -7.19 -8.08 -12.88
CA SER A 351 -8.08 -7.06 -12.30
C SER A 351 -7.30 -5.94 -11.63
N ALA A 352 -6.38 -6.28 -10.74
CA ALA A 352 -5.61 -5.29 -10.00
C ALA A 352 -4.70 -4.47 -10.93
N LEU A 353 -4.08 -5.07 -11.95
CA LEU A 353 -3.28 -4.34 -12.94
C LEU A 353 -4.14 -3.39 -13.78
N THR A 354 -5.31 -3.84 -14.27
CA THR A 354 -6.24 -2.97 -15.00
C THR A 354 -6.65 -1.77 -14.15
N PHE A 355 -6.98 -1.98 -12.88
CA PHE A 355 -7.39 -0.89 -11.99
C PHE A 355 -6.23 0.02 -11.59
N LEU A 356 -5.00 -0.49 -11.50
CA LEU A 356 -3.79 0.32 -11.24
C LEU A 356 -3.30 1.12 -12.45
N LEU A 357 -3.75 0.76 -13.66
CA LEU A 357 -3.53 1.50 -14.90
C LEU A 357 -4.59 2.59 -15.13
N LEU A 358 -5.66 2.60 -14.34
CA LEU A 358 -6.70 3.61 -14.43
C LEU A 358 -6.13 5.02 -14.20
N THR A 359 -6.30 5.89 -15.19
CA THR A 359 -6.02 7.32 -15.07
C THR A 359 -7.32 8.06 -14.79
N THR A 360 -7.31 9.01 -13.85
CA THR A 360 -8.51 9.77 -13.48
C THR A 360 -8.18 11.26 -13.38
N GLY A 361 -9.13 12.13 -13.74
CA GLY A 361 -8.98 13.58 -13.58
C GLY A 361 -9.16 14.08 -12.13
N THR A 362 -9.38 13.18 -11.15
CA THR A 362 -9.63 13.55 -9.76
C THR A 362 -8.42 13.32 -8.86
N ASN A 363 -8.10 14.28 -8.00
CA ASN A 363 -7.01 14.16 -7.03
C ASN A 363 -7.38 13.30 -5.79
N LYS A 364 -8.59 12.72 -5.76
CA LYS A 364 -9.09 11.88 -4.65
C LYS A 364 -8.71 10.40 -4.79
N ILE A 365 -8.39 9.96 -6.01
CA ILE A 365 -7.88 8.61 -6.31
C ILE A 365 -6.38 8.77 -6.56
N PHE A 366 -5.57 8.49 -5.54
CA PHE A 366 -4.14 8.71 -5.57
C PHE A 366 -3.39 7.38 -5.54
N LYS A 367 -2.78 7.02 -6.68
CA LYS A 367 -1.89 5.86 -6.79
C LYS A 367 -0.58 6.17 -6.06
N LEU A 368 -0.15 5.28 -5.18
CA LEU A 368 1.10 5.41 -4.45
C LEU A 368 2.28 5.01 -5.36
N PRO A 369 3.39 5.76 -5.34
CA PRO A 369 4.63 5.30 -5.94
C PRO A 369 5.08 3.99 -5.28
N LEU A 370 5.44 2.97 -6.06
CA LEU A 370 5.75 1.64 -5.49
C LEU A 370 6.87 1.67 -4.45
N ALA A 371 7.88 2.51 -4.66
CA ALA A 371 8.98 2.68 -3.72
C ALA A 371 8.55 3.22 -2.33
N LYS A 372 7.32 3.72 -2.20
CA LYS A 372 6.74 4.22 -0.93
C LYS A 372 5.70 3.29 -0.33
N VAL A 373 5.26 2.26 -1.07
CA VAL A 373 4.25 1.30 -0.61
C VAL A 373 4.78 0.51 0.59
N THR A 374 3.98 0.47 1.66
CA THR A 374 4.25 -0.33 2.86
C THR A 374 2.99 -1.07 3.29
N TYR A 375 2.17 -0.45 4.13
CA TYR A 375 0.86 -0.96 4.57
C TYR A 375 -0.12 0.22 4.68
N PRO A 376 -1.45 -0.03 4.62
CA PRO A 376 -2.44 1.01 4.35
C PRO A 376 -2.43 2.19 5.33
N GLU A 377 -2.29 1.94 6.62
CA GLU A 377 -2.26 2.98 7.65
C GLU A 377 -1.08 3.94 7.44
N LYS A 378 0.08 3.41 7.06
CA LYS A 378 1.30 4.19 6.79
C LYS A 378 1.27 4.86 5.43
N ASN A 379 0.72 4.19 4.42
CA ASN A 379 0.47 4.76 3.10
C ASN A 379 -0.48 5.97 3.19
N LEU A 380 -1.52 5.86 4.02
CA LEU A 380 -2.45 6.95 4.31
C LEU A 380 -1.73 8.12 5.01
N CYS A 381 -0.88 7.83 6.00
CA CYS A 381 -0.06 8.87 6.64
C CYS A 381 0.86 9.59 5.63
N PHE A 382 1.47 8.85 4.69
CA PHE A 382 2.29 9.42 3.62
C PHE A 382 1.46 10.35 2.72
N TYR A 383 0.28 9.90 2.29
CA TYR A 383 -0.64 10.71 1.48
C TYR A 383 -1.04 12.03 2.16
N TRP A 384 -1.41 11.99 3.44
CA TRP A 384 -1.79 13.20 4.17
C TRP A 384 -0.62 14.17 4.38
N LYS A 385 0.62 13.66 4.54
CA LYS A 385 1.81 14.51 4.59
C LYS A 385 2.03 15.23 3.27
N LEU A 386 1.94 14.50 2.15
CA LEU A 386 2.07 15.06 0.81
C LEU A 386 0.99 16.13 0.54
N LYS A 387 -0.27 15.85 0.90
CA LYS A 387 -1.38 16.82 0.78
C LYS A 387 -1.21 18.08 1.63
N ARG A 388 -0.55 17.97 2.80
CA ARG A 388 -0.23 19.14 3.63
C ARG A 388 0.90 19.97 3.00
N GLN A 389 1.92 19.33 2.47
CA GLN A 389 3.02 20.00 1.77
C GLN A 389 2.51 20.75 0.53
N GLU A 390 1.68 20.12 -0.30
CA GLU A 390 1.05 20.77 -1.46
C GLU A 390 0.25 22.02 -1.08
N LYS A 391 -0.45 22.00 0.07
CA LYS A 391 -1.21 23.16 0.56
C LYS A 391 -0.31 24.29 1.03
N VAL A 392 0.78 23.97 1.73
CA VAL A 392 1.78 24.96 2.18
C VAL A 392 2.45 25.61 0.97
N GLU A 393 2.93 24.82 0.01
CA GLU A 393 3.54 25.33 -1.21
C GLU A 393 2.59 26.21 -2.03
N LYS A 394 1.31 25.83 -2.10
CA LYS A 394 0.29 26.65 -2.77
C LYS A 394 0.06 27.98 -2.04
N ALA A 395 -0.03 27.96 -0.71
CA ALA A 395 -0.21 29.17 0.10
C ALA A 395 1.01 30.10 -0.02
N GLU A 396 2.23 29.56 -0.01
CA GLU A 396 3.47 30.32 -0.23
C GLU A 396 3.51 30.96 -1.63
N LYS A 397 3.04 30.24 -2.66
CA LYS A 397 2.97 30.77 -4.02
C LYS A 397 1.94 31.89 -4.13
N GLU A 398 0.75 31.71 -3.58
CA GLU A 398 -0.29 32.75 -3.53
C GLU A 398 0.13 33.98 -2.71
N GLN A 399 0.96 33.79 -1.68
CA GLN A 399 1.54 34.89 -0.92
C GLN A 399 2.57 35.66 -1.74
N LYS A 400 3.49 34.97 -2.43
CA LYS A 400 4.48 35.61 -3.31
C LYS A 400 3.82 36.40 -4.45
N GLU A 401 2.79 35.83 -5.08
CA GLU A 401 2.02 36.51 -6.13
C GLU A 401 1.34 37.78 -5.59
N ARG A 402 0.79 37.74 -4.36
CA ARG A 402 0.22 38.93 -3.70
C ARG A 402 1.27 39.98 -3.36
N GLU A 403 2.44 39.58 -2.85
CA GLU A 403 3.54 40.50 -2.57
C GLU A 403 4.10 41.16 -3.84
N GLU A 404 4.17 40.42 -4.96
CA GLU A 404 4.57 40.97 -6.26
C GLU A 404 3.54 41.96 -6.81
N GLN A 405 2.24 41.63 -6.71
CA GLN A 405 1.16 42.56 -7.10
C GLN A 405 1.15 43.82 -6.24
N GLN A 406 1.37 43.71 -4.93
CA GLN A 406 1.49 44.87 -4.03
C GLN A 406 2.69 45.74 -4.40
N ARG A 407 3.87 45.14 -4.65
CA ARG A 407 5.06 45.89 -5.10
C ARG A 407 4.85 46.54 -6.46
N ALA A 408 4.12 45.91 -7.38
CA ALA A 408 3.80 46.50 -8.68
C ALA A 408 2.86 47.71 -8.53
N ALA A 409 1.80 47.57 -7.71
CA ALA A 409 0.87 48.66 -7.41
C ALA A 409 1.57 49.82 -6.68
N GLU A 410 2.46 49.54 -5.73
CA GLU A 410 3.24 50.57 -5.03
C GLU A 410 4.19 51.31 -5.99
N LYS A 411 4.85 50.60 -6.92
CA LYS A 411 5.67 51.24 -7.96
C LYS A 411 4.84 52.12 -8.90
N GLU A 412 3.66 51.67 -9.30
CA GLU A 412 2.74 52.44 -10.15
C GLU A 412 2.24 53.70 -9.43
N LEU A 413 1.93 53.59 -8.13
CA LEU A 413 1.51 54.71 -7.30
C LEU A 413 2.63 55.75 -7.14
N ILE A 414 3.87 55.31 -6.87
CA ILE A 414 5.05 56.18 -6.82
C ILE A 414 5.31 56.85 -8.18
N LEU A 415 5.11 56.14 -9.29
CA LEU A 415 5.27 56.70 -10.64
C LEU A 415 4.24 57.81 -10.91
N ASN A 416 2.97 57.56 -10.56
CA ASN A 416 1.89 58.54 -10.69
C ASN A 416 2.12 59.78 -9.81
N GLU A 417 2.57 59.61 -8.57
CA GLU A 417 2.94 60.74 -7.69
C GLU A 417 4.08 61.56 -8.29
N LYS A 418 5.11 60.91 -8.84
CA LYS A 418 6.22 61.61 -9.53
C LYS A 418 5.75 62.38 -10.76
N GLU A 419 4.83 61.82 -11.56
CA GLU A 419 4.23 62.54 -12.69
C GLU A 419 3.41 63.74 -12.25
N GLN A 420 2.58 63.61 -11.21
CA GLN A 420 1.82 64.73 -10.66
C GLN A 420 2.73 65.86 -10.18
N LEU A 421 3.77 65.55 -9.39
CA LEU A 421 4.74 66.54 -8.93
C LEU A 421 5.46 67.23 -10.10
N ARG A 422 5.77 66.50 -11.17
CA ARG A 422 6.38 67.07 -12.38
C ARG A 422 5.45 68.06 -13.07
N LEU A 423 4.17 67.71 -13.22
CA LEU A 423 3.14 68.58 -13.80
C LEU A 423 2.89 69.83 -12.93
N GLU A 424 2.90 69.70 -11.61
CA GLU A 424 2.81 70.84 -10.69
C GLU A 424 4.01 71.78 -10.80
N LEU A 425 5.22 71.22 -10.87
CA LEU A 425 6.44 72.01 -11.05
C LEU A 425 6.41 72.78 -12.38
N GLU A 426 6.01 72.13 -13.49
CA GLU A 426 5.81 72.78 -14.79
C GLU A 426 4.78 73.91 -14.72
N ARG A 427 3.66 73.69 -14.01
CA ARG A 427 2.62 74.72 -13.82
C ARG A 427 3.13 75.91 -12.98
N CYS A 428 3.91 75.67 -11.94
CA CYS A 428 4.57 76.71 -11.15
C CYS A 428 5.56 77.53 -11.98
N ILE A 429 6.36 76.87 -12.82
CA ILE A 429 7.30 77.55 -13.74
C ILE A 429 6.54 78.43 -14.74
N MET A 430 5.46 77.91 -15.34
CA MET A 430 4.60 78.66 -16.26
C MET A 430 3.92 79.87 -15.61
N ASN A 431 3.42 79.71 -14.38
CA ASN A 431 2.82 80.82 -13.63
C ASN A 431 3.85 81.88 -13.21
N SER A 432 5.09 81.49 -12.92
CA SER A 432 6.19 82.43 -12.63
C SER A 432 6.61 83.23 -13.86
N CYS A 433 6.61 82.61 -15.05
CA CYS A 433 6.86 83.28 -16.33
C CYS A 433 5.71 84.18 -16.82
N CYS A 434 4.49 84.04 -16.28
CA CYS A 434 3.32 84.86 -16.62
C CYS A 434 3.01 85.98 -15.59
N SER A 435 4.00 86.40 -14.80
CA SER A 435 3.89 87.66 -14.04
C SER A 435 4.12 88.84 -15.00
N PRO A 436 3.17 89.79 -15.18
CA PRO A 436 3.42 90.95 -16.03
C PRO A 436 4.42 91.89 -15.34
N LEU A 437 5.63 91.95 -15.88
CA LEU A 437 6.51 93.10 -15.76
C LEU A 437 5.87 94.30 -16.48
N THR A 438 5.11 95.11 -15.76
CA THR A 438 4.90 96.52 -16.16
C THR A 438 6.07 97.33 -15.62
N ASN A 439 6.94 97.73 -16.55
CA ASN A 439 8.10 98.57 -16.33
C ASN A 439 7.67 100.05 -16.36
N ASP A 440 8.02 100.78 -15.30
CA ASP A 440 8.69 102.09 -15.31
C ASP A 440 8.15 103.24 -16.21
N GLN A 441 7.78 104.39 -15.59
CA GLN A 441 8.46 105.70 -15.80
C GLN A 441 7.72 106.93 -15.23
N ALA A 442 8.54 107.82 -14.66
CA ALA A 442 8.56 109.28 -14.83
C ALA A 442 7.86 110.23 -13.82
N THR A 443 8.70 110.81 -12.94
CA THR A 443 8.97 112.26 -12.77
C THR A 443 7.86 113.31 -12.62
N LYS A 444 8.06 114.15 -11.58
CA LYS A 444 7.89 115.63 -11.47
C LYS A 444 6.84 116.17 -10.47
N THR A 445 7.38 116.70 -9.36
CA THR A 445 7.26 118.08 -8.83
C THR A 445 5.91 118.67 -8.33
N PHE A 446 6.04 119.48 -7.26
CA PHE A 446 5.10 120.47 -6.65
C PHE A 446 3.95 119.88 -5.83
N CYS A 447 3.49 120.40 -4.69
CA CYS A 447 3.91 121.37 -3.65
C CYS A 447 2.73 121.35 -2.65
N ASP A 448 3.01 121.77 -1.42
CA ASP A 448 2.11 122.05 -0.29
C ASP A 448 1.61 120.87 0.57
#